data_AF-A0A4Y3PWF4-F1
#
_entry.id   AF-A0A4Y3PWF4-F1
#
_cell.length_a   1.000
_cell.length_b   1.000
_cell.length_c   1.000
_cell.angle_alpha   90.00
_cell.angle_beta   90.00
_cell.angle_gamma   90.00
#
_symmetry.space_group_name_H-M   'P 1'
#
loop_
_entity.id
_entity.type
_entity.pdbx_description
1 polymer ?
#
loop_
_entity_poly.entity_id
_entity_poly.type
_entity_poly.pdbx_seq_one_letter_code
_entity_poly.pdbx_strand_id
1 'polypeptide(L)'
;MDFTLTDETGQDLNPEGDGWTLGEYGGYILVEQEVIELFNTAQKSPDTLTVGVQFNDIKGKGGSWKLDVPIDMKKAKEVAKTVAINREYTSPQGVVVKLDKLTNVPSNSLLSLTTSWNEQRKKEYQSMAENASGELGDYLNRHSLAYEILDENGKLLAGRDDTVLDSLNGIRKNAVTITTKGEGDSDAMMWRWWDGFTPFADQKKVTFKLHSIYMNELATFQGKLSLDALSKQPVTVESSGSRFTFHKFHLKTNDQQEKIAGRYEVRNKGGIIEFEALLPKDIIYITEWSATDETGKTYRVSMDNGDGEYVRDQDGRVRIKSALYINGLEKQPKELTISYAIQERQYRDVDMEVPIQLGN
;
A
#
# COMPACT_ATOMS: atom_id res chain seq x y z
N MET A 1 14.78 10.37 26.74
CA MET A 1 15.81 9.41 26.32
C MET A 1 16.14 9.87 24.94
N ASP A 2 17.39 10.22 24.73
CA ASP A 2 17.79 11.01 23.58
C ASP A 2 18.80 10.18 22.80
N PHE A 3 18.65 10.16 21.48
CA PHE A 3 19.47 9.37 20.58
C PHE A 3 20.38 10.28 19.77
N THR A 4 21.60 9.83 19.51
CA THR A 4 22.53 10.52 18.63
C THR A 4 23.12 9.56 17.62
N LEU A 5 23.31 10.00 16.38
CA LEU A 5 24.08 9.27 15.37
C LEU A 5 25.28 10.14 14.96
N THR A 6 26.49 9.61 15.05
CA THR A 6 27.70 10.32 14.62
C THR A 6 28.63 9.44 13.79
N ASP A 7 29.46 10.05 12.95
CA ASP A 7 30.56 9.34 12.27
C ASP A 7 31.85 9.29 13.10
N GLU A 8 32.93 8.73 12.54
CA GLU A 8 34.26 8.69 13.18
C GLU A 8 34.89 10.06 13.46
N THR A 9 34.42 11.13 12.80
CA THR A 9 34.91 12.50 13.01
C THR A 9 34.12 13.25 14.09
N GLY A 10 33.02 12.64 14.56
CA GLY A 10 32.08 13.27 15.47
C GLY A 10 31.10 14.21 14.76
N GLN A 11 30.97 14.12 13.44
CA GLN A 11 29.93 14.82 12.70
C GLN A 11 28.56 14.30 13.16
N ASP A 12 27.66 15.22 13.48
CA ASP A 12 26.27 14.88 13.79
C ASP A 12 25.54 14.47 12.50
N LEU A 13 24.98 13.27 12.53
CA LEU A 13 24.24 12.63 11.46
C LEU A 13 22.81 12.29 11.90
N ASN A 14 22.34 12.88 12.99
CA ASN A 14 20.97 12.68 13.42
C ASN A 14 19.98 13.09 12.32
N PRO A 15 18.91 12.31 12.11
CA PRO A 15 17.84 12.73 11.25
C PRO A 15 17.17 14.00 11.80
N GLU A 16 16.66 14.86 10.92
CA GLU A 16 15.81 15.97 11.35
C GLU A 16 14.46 15.43 11.88
N GLY A 17 14.00 15.91 13.03
CA GLY A 17 12.70 15.52 13.61
C GLY A 17 12.66 14.11 14.23
N ASP A 18 11.52 13.40 14.05
CA ASP A 18 11.23 12.10 14.66
C ASP A 18 11.83 10.90 13.88
N GLY A 19 13.02 11.06 13.29
CA GLY A 19 13.58 10.07 12.36
C GLY A 19 13.99 8.73 12.96
N TRP A 20 14.07 8.64 14.30
CA TRP A 20 14.35 7.39 15.01
C TRP A 20 13.08 6.56 15.19
N THR A 21 13.12 5.30 14.76
CA THR A 21 12.01 4.37 15.03
C THR A 21 12.26 3.61 16.32
N LEU A 22 11.25 3.61 17.20
CA LEU A 22 11.27 2.90 18.48
C LEU A 22 10.25 1.78 18.48
N GLY A 23 10.69 0.59 18.91
CA GLY A 23 9.83 -0.57 19.08
C GLY A 23 10.11 -1.29 20.39
N GLU A 24 9.18 -2.15 20.79
CA GLU A 24 9.36 -3.07 21.91
C GLU A 24 9.36 -4.50 21.38
N TYR A 25 10.36 -5.29 21.78
CA TYR A 25 10.40 -6.72 21.49
C TYR A 25 10.61 -7.48 22.80
N GLY A 26 9.50 -7.94 23.40
CA GLY A 26 9.52 -8.55 24.72
C GLY A 26 10.03 -7.56 25.78
N GLY A 27 11.18 -7.86 26.40
CA GLY A 27 11.82 -6.98 27.39
C GLY A 27 12.85 -6.01 26.82
N TYR A 28 12.97 -5.89 25.50
CA TYR A 28 13.97 -5.08 24.82
C TYR A 28 13.33 -3.87 24.12
N ILE A 29 14.07 -2.76 24.10
CA ILE A 29 13.77 -1.62 23.21
C ILE A 29 14.55 -1.86 21.92
N LEU A 30 13.85 -1.83 20.80
CA LEU A 30 14.44 -1.77 19.47
C LEU A 30 14.57 -0.29 19.10
N VAL A 31 15.76 0.11 18.68
CA VAL A 31 16.04 1.44 18.17
C VAL A 31 16.56 1.28 16.76
N GLU A 32 15.93 1.95 15.82
CA GLU A 32 16.24 1.82 14.41
C GLU A 32 16.45 3.18 13.75
N GLN A 33 17.51 3.25 12.96
CA GLN A 33 17.80 4.35 12.06
C GLN A 33 18.28 3.78 10.73
N GLU A 34 17.58 4.11 9.65
CA GLU A 34 18.05 3.76 8.32
C GLU A 34 19.13 4.73 7.86
N VAL A 35 20.26 4.17 7.45
CA VAL A 35 21.42 4.95 7.05
C VAL A 35 21.45 5.25 5.54
N ILE A 36 20.55 4.62 4.77
CA ILE A 36 20.47 4.78 3.31
C ILE A 36 20.00 6.18 2.89
N GLU A 37 19.19 6.84 3.73
CA GLU A 37 18.74 8.22 3.51
C GLU A 37 19.90 9.21 3.64
N LEU A 38 20.84 8.91 4.54
CA LEU A 38 22.03 9.73 4.77
C LEU A 38 23.09 9.49 3.69
N PHE A 39 23.23 8.23 3.26
CA PHE A 39 24.27 7.82 2.31
C PHE A 39 23.66 7.19 1.06
N ASN A 40 23.75 7.94 -0.03
CA ASN A 40 23.30 7.50 -1.35
C ASN A 40 24.00 6.22 -1.88
N THR A 41 25.14 5.81 -1.31
CA THR A 41 25.79 4.51 -1.58
C THR A 41 26.51 4.02 -0.32
N ALA A 42 26.71 2.71 -0.19
CA ALA A 42 27.51 2.14 0.91
C ALA A 42 28.94 2.68 0.91
N GLN A 43 29.56 2.92 -0.25
CA GLN A 43 30.93 3.46 -0.33
C GLN A 43 31.05 4.87 0.25
N LYS A 44 29.96 5.65 0.28
CA LYS A 44 29.92 6.99 0.86
C LYS A 44 29.65 6.97 2.38
N SER A 45 29.27 5.83 2.95
CA SER A 45 29.07 5.75 4.38
C SER A 45 30.42 5.79 5.12
N PRO A 46 30.46 6.33 6.34
CA PRO A 46 31.64 6.29 7.20
C PRO A 46 32.07 4.86 7.50
N ASP A 47 33.31 4.69 7.94
CA ASP A 47 33.85 3.39 8.37
C ASP A 47 33.30 2.99 9.75
N THR A 48 32.91 3.97 10.56
CA THR A 48 32.29 3.73 11.86
C THR A 48 31.12 4.69 12.06
N LEU A 49 29.99 4.14 12.48
CA LEU A 49 28.88 4.93 13.00
C LEU A 49 28.80 4.71 14.50
N THR A 50 28.49 5.74 15.28
CA THR A 50 28.26 5.61 16.71
C THR A 50 26.82 5.98 17.01
N VAL A 51 26.07 5.04 17.58
CA VAL A 51 24.75 5.29 18.13
C VAL A 51 24.92 5.62 19.61
N GLY A 52 24.65 6.87 19.97
CA GLY A 52 24.62 7.33 21.36
C GLY A 52 23.20 7.28 21.91
N VAL A 53 23.07 6.86 23.17
CA VAL A 53 21.83 6.86 23.92
C VAL A 53 22.05 7.54 25.26
N GLN A 54 21.27 8.59 25.54
CA GLN A 54 21.30 9.31 26.81
C GLN A 54 19.96 9.17 27.55
N PHE A 55 20.03 8.88 28.85
CA PHE A 55 18.85 8.79 29.71
C PHE A 55 19.18 9.21 31.14
N ASN A 56 18.18 9.73 31.84
CA ASN A 56 18.35 10.37 33.16
C ASN A 56 17.60 9.65 34.30
N ASP A 57 16.92 8.54 33.98
CA ASP A 57 16.27 7.68 34.98
C ASP A 57 16.43 6.20 34.58
N ILE A 58 16.72 5.34 35.55
CA ILE A 58 16.59 3.89 35.42
C ILE A 58 15.77 3.37 36.60
N LYS A 59 14.57 2.87 36.34
CA LYS A 59 13.67 2.26 37.35
C LYS A 59 13.41 3.21 38.54
N GLY A 60 13.18 4.49 38.28
CA GLY A 60 12.89 5.51 39.30
C GLY A 60 14.12 5.97 40.10
N LYS A 61 15.32 5.55 39.68
CA LYS A 61 16.58 6.13 40.17
C LYS A 61 17.02 7.18 39.17
N GLY A 62 17.05 8.44 39.61
CA GLY A 62 17.62 9.54 38.84
C GLY A 62 19.14 9.44 38.70
N GLY A 63 19.66 9.90 37.57
CA GLY A 63 21.09 9.92 37.25
C GLY A 63 21.33 10.52 35.87
N SER A 64 22.53 10.36 35.34
CA SER A 64 22.87 10.73 33.96
C SER A 64 23.69 9.60 33.37
N TRP A 65 23.07 8.86 32.44
CA TRP A 65 23.68 7.72 31.78
C TRP A 65 23.84 8.02 30.31
N LYS A 66 25.01 7.70 29.78
CA LYS A 66 25.32 7.77 28.35
C LYS A 66 25.92 6.44 27.92
N LEU A 67 25.40 5.88 26.84
CA LEU A 67 25.90 4.68 26.18
C LEU A 67 26.23 5.02 24.74
N ASP A 68 27.46 4.75 24.31
CA ASP A 68 27.88 4.90 22.92
C ASP A 68 28.15 3.51 22.34
N VAL A 69 27.45 3.17 21.26
CA VAL A 69 27.55 1.88 20.57
C VAL A 69 28.21 2.09 19.21
N PRO A 70 29.51 1.79 19.06
CA PRO A 70 30.18 1.87 17.76
C PRO A 70 29.76 0.69 16.87
N ILE A 71 29.49 1.00 15.61
CA ILE A 71 29.08 0.07 14.56
C ILE A 71 30.18 0.09 13.50
N ASP A 72 30.88 -1.03 13.34
CA ASP A 72 31.87 -1.22 12.29
C ASP A 72 31.17 -1.42 10.93
N MET A 73 31.30 -0.42 10.06
CA MET A 73 30.69 -0.43 8.73
C MET A 73 31.61 -1.02 7.66
N LYS A 74 32.90 -1.27 7.96
CA LYS A 74 33.90 -1.66 6.95
C LYS A 74 33.50 -2.93 6.21
N LYS A 75 33.10 -3.97 6.96
CA LYS A 75 32.65 -5.24 6.36
C LYS A 75 31.42 -5.07 5.48
N ALA A 76 30.47 -4.25 5.91
CA ALA A 76 29.29 -3.95 5.10
C ALA A 76 29.68 -3.23 3.81
N LYS A 77 30.59 -2.24 3.89
CA LYS A 77 31.09 -1.48 2.73
C LYS A 77 31.85 -2.35 1.72
N GLU A 78 32.69 -3.27 2.19
CA GLU A 78 33.50 -4.16 1.36
C GLU A 78 32.64 -5.09 0.49
N VAL A 79 31.54 -5.59 1.05
CA VAL A 79 30.67 -6.55 0.36
C VAL A 79 29.45 -5.89 -0.30
N ALA A 80 29.18 -4.61 0.00
CA ALA A 80 28.08 -3.88 -0.59
C ALA A 80 28.30 -3.61 -2.07
N LYS A 81 27.38 -4.11 -2.90
CA LYS A 81 27.38 -3.88 -4.35
C LYS A 81 26.21 -2.99 -4.73
N THR A 82 26.50 -1.87 -5.37
CA THR A 82 25.47 -0.98 -5.92
C THR A 82 25.56 -1.00 -7.43
N VAL A 83 24.43 -1.27 -8.08
CA VAL A 83 24.29 -1.27 -9.54
C VAL A 83 23.39 -0.12 -9.93
N ALA A 84 23.92 0.85 -10.67
CA ALA A 84 23.10 1.90 -11.26
C ALA A 84 22.31 1.32 -12.44
N ILE A 85 21.00 1.53 -12.45
CA ILE A 85 20.10 1.03 -13.50
C ILE A 85 19.77 2.17 -14.46
N ASN A 86 19.31 3.31 -13.91
CA ASN A 86 18.94 4.53 -14.64
C ASN A 86 18.09 4.25 -15.89
N ARG A 87 17.06 3.40 -15.73
CA ARG A 87 16.10 3.10 -16.79
C ARG A 87 14.78 3.76 -16.46
N GLU A 88 14.19 4.37 -17.46
CA GLU A 88 12.91 5.05 -17.35
C GLU A 88 11.92 4.45 -18.34
N TYR A 89 10.67 4.38 -17.91
CA TYR A 89 9.54 3.91 -18.68
C TYR A 89 8.36 4.84 -18.43
N THR A 90 7.55 5.12 -19.45
CA THR A 90 6.27 5.81 -19.28
C THR A 90 5.17 4.90 -19.75
N SER A 91 4.23 4.57 -18.87
CA SER A 91 3.09 3.73 -19.22
C SER A 91 2.13 4.44 -20.17
N PRO A 92 1.25 3.70 -20.86
CA PRO A 92 0.20 4.32 -21.67
C PRO A 92 -0.73 5.24 -20.87
N GLN A 93 -0.84 5.03 -19.56
CA GLN A 93 -1.63 5.86 -18.63
C GLN A 93 -0.88 7.09 -18.12
N GLY A 94 0.36 7.30 -18.58
CA GLY A 94 1.16 8.48 -18.25
C GLY A 94 1.87 8.42 -16.90
N VAL A 95 1.99 7.23 -16.29
CA VAL A 95 2.84 7.03 -15.12
C VAL A 95 4.26 6.77 -15.58
N VAL A 96 5.18 7.61 -15.13
CA VAL A 96 6.61 7.46 -15.34
C VAL A 96 7.18 6.60 -14.22
N VAL A 97 7.90 5.54 -14.56
CA VAL A 97 8.62 4.66 -13.63
C VAL A 97 10.10 4.72 -13.98
N LYS A 98 10.91 5.20 -13.05
CA LYS A 98 12.36 5.30 -13.17
C LYS A 98 13.03 4.37 -12.17
N LEU A 99 13.69 3.33 -12.66
CA LEU A 99 14.57 2.47 -11.86
C LEU A 99 15.92 3.15 -11.71
N ASP A 100 16.24 3.57 -10.48
CA ASP A 100 17.45 4.32 -10.20
C ASP A 100 18.63 3.36 -9.99
N LYS A 101 18.53 2.47 -9.01
CA LYS A 101 19.61 1.57 -8.60
C LYS A 101 19.12 0.36 -7.82
N LEU A 102 19.97 -0.65 -7.73
CA LEU A 102 19.82 -1.80 -6.84
C LEU A 102 21.08 -1.92 -5.97
N THR A 103 20.90 -1.94 -4.66
CA THR A 103 21.98 -2.07 -3.68
C THR A 103 21.85 -3.39 -2.93
N ASN A 104 22.87 -4.24 -3.01
CA ASN A 104 22.95 -5.47 -2.23
C ASN A 104 23.89 -5.26 -1.05
N VAL A 105 23.39 -5.50 0.16
CA VAL A 105 24.17 -5.58 1.40
C VAL A 105 23.86 -6.93 2.09
N PRO A 106 24.65 -7.36 3.10
CA PRO A 106 24.43 -8.67 3.74
C PRO A 106 23.04 -8.86 4.35
N SER A 107 22.40 -7.78 4.81
CA SER A 107 21.09 -7.81 5.45
C SER A 107 19.92 -7.82 4.47
N ASN A 108 20.06 -7.16 3.31
CA ASN A 108 18.99 -6.98 2.35
C ASN A 108 19.48 -6.54 0.97
N SER A 109 18.60 -6.68 -0.02
CA SER A 109 18.69 -6.04 -1.32
C SER A 109 17.69 -4.90 -1.39
N LEU A 110 18.13 -3.71 -1.76
CA LEU A 110 17.30 -2.51 -1.81
C LEU A 110 17.16 -2.02 -3.25
N LEU A 111 15.95 -2.13 -3.80
CA LEU A 111 15.61 -1.51 -5.08
C LEU A 111 15.17 -0.07 -4.84
N SER A 112 15.83 0.88 -5.50
CA SER A 112 15.40 2.28 -5.49
C SER A 112 14.78 2.64 -6.83
N LEU A 113 13.56 3.17 -6.78
CA LEU A 113 12.83 3.62 -7.95
C LEU A 113 12.04 4.88 -7.65
N THR A 114 11.77 5.67 -8.67
CA THR A 114 10.93 6.85 -8.60
C THR A 114 9.74 6.67 -9.53
N THR A 115 8.56 7.05 -9.08
CA THR A 115 7.37 7.16 -9.91
C THR A 115 6.89 8.59 -9.97
N SER A 116 6.41 9.03 -11.12
CA SER A 116 5.78 10.33 -11.26
C SER A 116 4.71 10.30 -12.35
N TRP A 117 4.01 11.40 -12.54
CA TRP A 117 3.11 11.57 -13.68
C TRP A 117 3.75 12.40 -14.78
N ASN A 118 3.48 12.04 -16.02
CA ASN A 118 3.79 12.88 -17.16
C ASN A 118 2.82 14.08 -17.24
N GLU A 119 3.13 15.03 -18.12
CA GLU A 119 2.34 16.26 -18.26
C GLU A 119 0.90 16.04 -18.72
N GLN A 120 0.63 14.99 -19.50
CA GLN A 120 -0.73 14.66 -19.90
C GLN A 120 -1.56 14.22 -18.68
N ARG A 121 -1.02 13.30 -17.88
CA ARG A 121 -1.73 12.75 -16.72
C ARG A 121 -1.98 13.81 -15.65
N LYS A 122 -1.02 14.70 -15.41
CA LYS A 122 -1.20 15.86 -14.51
C LYS A 122 -2.40 16.72 -14.93
N LYS A 123 -2.56 17.00 -16.23
CA LYS A 123 -3.69 17.78 -16.74
C LYS A 123 -5.03 17.04 -16.60
N GLU A 124 -5.04 15.74 -16.89
CA GLU A 124 -6.23 14.91 -16.69
C GLU A 124 -6.67 14.93 -15.23
N TYR A 125 -5.72 14.76 -14.30
CA TYR A 125 -6.01 14.84 -12.87
C TYR A 125 -6.50 16.21 -12.43
N GLN A 126 -5.88 17.31 -12.88
CA GLN A 126 -6.36 18.65 -12.55
C GLN A 126 -7.83 18.83 -12.95
N SER A 127 -8.21 18.36 -14.14
CA SER A 127 -9.60 18.39 -14.60
C SER A 127 -10.52 17.49 -13.75
N MET A 128 -10.05 16.33 -13.31
CA MET A 128 -10.84 15.44 -12.44
C MET A 128 -10.98 16.02 -11.02
N ALA A 129 -9.91 16.57 -10.45
CA ALA A 129 -9.86 17.16 -9.12
C ALA A 129 -10.69 18.44 -9.00
N GLU A 130 -10.77 19.26 -10.05
CA GLU A 130 -11.71 20.39 -10.10
C GLU A 130 -13.18 19.95 -9.93
N ASN A 131 -13.50 18.74 -10.39
CA ASN A 131 -14.84 18.17 -10.33
C ASN A 131 -15.07 17.24 -9.11
N ALA A 132 -14.00 16.83 -8.42
CA ALA A 132 -14.03 15.94 -7.27
C ALA A 132 -13.51 16.66 -6.03
N SER A 133 -14.42 17.14 -5.17
CA SER A 133 -14.06 17.88 -3.96
C SER A 133 -13.69 16.95 -2.79
N GLY A 134 -12.80 17.44 -1.91
CA GLY A 134 -12.46 16.79 -0.65
C GLY A 134 -11.71 15.47 -0.82
N GLU A 135 -12.04 14.48 0.01
CA GLU A 135 -11.35 13.17 0.12
C GLU A 135 -11.29 12.40 -1.22
N LEU A 136 -12.23 12.64 -2.15
CA LEU A 136 -12.21 11.99 -3.47
C LEU A 136 -11.01 12.42 -4.32
N GLY A 137 -10.59 13.69 -4.22
CA GLY A 137 -9.40 14.18 -4.93
C GLY A 137 -8.14 13.44 -4.51
N ASP A 138 -7.99 13.17 -3.20
CA ASP A 138 -6.84 12.45 -2.66
C ASP A 138 -6.75 11.01 -3.17
N TYR A 139 -7.89 10.32 -3.35
CA TYR A 139 -7.90 8.99 -3.97
C TYR A 139 -7.42 9.01 -5.41
N LEU A 140 -7.87 9.99 -6.20
CA LEU A 140 -7.54 10.11 -7.62
C LEU A 140 -6.07 10.49 -7.86
N ASN A 141 -5.41 11.08 -6.85
CA ASN A 141 -3.98 11.39 -6.87
C ASN A 141 -3.09 10.15 -6.68
N ARG A 142 -3.65 9.04 -6.20
CA ARG A 142 -2.87 7.84 -5.88
C ARG A 142 -2.72 6.96 -7.10
N HIS A 143 -1.47 6.59 -7.36
CA HIS A 143 -1.14 5.42 -8.16
C HIS A 143 -0.31 4.46 -7.33
N SER A 144 -0.29 3.22 -7.76
CA SER A 144 0.36 2.12 -7.08
C SER A 144 0.88 1.14 -8.11
N LEU A 145 1.79 0.26 -7.72
CA LEU A 145 2.53 -0.56 -8.67
C LEU A 145 2.69 -2.00 -8.20
N ALA A 146 2.88 -2.86 -9.20
CA ALA A 146 3.18 -4.27 -9.02
C ALA A 146 4.34 -4.63 -9.94
N TYR A 147 5.35 -5.28 -9.38
CA TYR A 147 6.50 -5.73 -10.16
C TYR A 147 7.13 -6.99 -9.57
N GLU A 148 7.87 -7.67 -10.42
CA GLU A 148 8.59 -8.90 -10.12
C GLU A 148 10.10 -8.68 -10.29
N ILE A 149 10.87 -9.32 -9.42
CA ILE A 149 12.31 -9.54 -9.58
C ILE A 149 12.49 -11.03 -9.87
N LEU A 150 13.00 -11.34 -11.05
CA LEU A 150 13.17 -12.70 -11.55
C LEU A 150 14.66 -13.08 -11.52
N ASP A 151 14.95 -14.36 -11.27
CA ASP A 151 16.30 -14.91 -11.46
C ASP A 151 16.64 -15.09 -12.95
N GLU A 152 17.86 -15.55 -13.22
CA GLU A 152 18.35 -15.82 -14.58
C GLU A 152 17.52 -16.85 -15.37
N ASN A 153 16.75 -17.70 -14.68
CA ASN A 153 15.88 -18.71 -15.28
C ASN A 153 14.43 -18.23 -15.39
N GLY A 154 14.13 -16.98 -15.04
CA GLY A 154 12.80 -16.40 -15.08
C GLY A 154 11.91 -16.78 -13.90
N LYS A 155 12.47 -17.32 -12.80
CA LYS A 155 11.71 -17.65 -11.60
C LYS A 155 11.61 -16.45 -10.67
N LEU A 156 10.43 -16.23 -10.09
CA LEU A 156 10.18 -15.16 -9.12
C LEU A 156 11.09 -15.31 -7.88
N LEU A 157 12.03 -14.38 -7.71
CA LEU A 157 12.88 -14.25 -6.53
C LEU A 157 12.21 -13.39 -5.46
N ALA A 158 11.67 -12.25 -5.88
CA ALA A 158 11.05 -11.26 -5.01
C ALA A 158 10.01 -10.47 -5.80
N GLY A 159 9.09 -9.80 -5.12
CA GLY A 159 8.10 -8.99 -5.80
C GLY A 159 7.30 -8.13 -4.84
N ARG A 160 6.81 -7.01 -5.38
CA ARG A 160 5.95 -6.05 -4.71
C ARG A 160 4.62 -6.02 -5.43
N ASP A 161 3.55 -5.94 -4.66
CA ASP A 161 2.20 -5.70 -5.16
C ASP A 161 1.52 -4.71 -4.24
N ASP A 162 1.15 -3.54 -4.71
CA ASP A 162 0.47 -2.55 -3.87
C ASP A 162 -1.04 -2.76 -3.75
N THR A 163 -1.59 -3.78 -4.43
CA THR A 163 -3.01 -4.10 -4.28
C THR A 163 -3.37 -4.36 -2.81
N VAL A 164 -4.51 -3.87 -2.34
CA VAL A 164 -4.97 -4.14 -0.96
C VAL A 164 -5.28 -5.63 -0.71
N LEU A 165 -5.18 -6.48 -1.74
CA LEU A 165 -5.57 -7.88 -1.75
C LEU A 165 -4.36 -8.80 -1.96
N ASP A 166 -3.63 -9.10 -0.89
CA ASP A 166 -2.33 -9.78 -0.84
C ASP A 166 -2.16 -10.99 -1.79
N SER A 167 -3.21 -11.79 -1.99
CA SER A 167 -3.19 -13.02 -2.76
C SER A 167 -3.68 -12.88 -4.20
N LEU A 168 -4.14 -11.69 -4.63
CA LEU A 168 -4.87 -11.54 -5.89
C LEU A 168 -4.01 -11.85 -7.12
N ASN A 169 -2.75 -11.41 -7.13
CA ASN A 169 -1.81 -11.71 -8.22
C ASN A 169 -0.71 -12.70 -7.80
N GLY A 170 -0.48 -12.91 -6.50
CA GLY A 170 0.51 -13.87 -6.02
C GLY A 170 1.97 -13.48 -6.25
N ILE A 171 2.25 -12.19 -6.46
CA ILE A 171 3.61 -11.69 -6.76
C ILE A 171 4.38 -11.23 -5.51
N ARG A 172 3.69 -10.92 -4.40
CA ARG A 172 4.33 -10.50 -3.14
C ARG A 172 5.25 -11.59 -2.62
N LYS A 173 6.54 -11.31 -2.57
CA LYS A 173 7.52 -12.31 -2.16
C LYS A 173 8.79 -11.68 -1.62
N ASN A 174 9.29 -12.26 -0.52
CA ASN A 174 10.61 -11.97 0.04
C ASN A 174 10.86 -10.48 0.36
N ALA A 175 9.79 -9.72 0.62
CA ALA A 175 9.90 -8.34 1.09
C ALA A 175 10.44 -8.30 2.52
N VAL A 176 11.30 -7.31 2.79
CA VAL A 176 11.85 -7.02 4.11
C VAL A 176 11.29 -5.66 4.52
N THR A 177 10.08 -5.68 5.08
CA THR A 177 9.23 -4.49 5.33
C THR A 177 9.94 -3.40 6.12
N ILE A 178 10.78 -3.78 7.07
CA ILE A 178 11.58 -2.85 7.90
C ILE A 178 12.52 -1.96 7.07
N THR A 179 12.88 -2.39 5.85
CA THR A 179 13.75 -1.62 4.95
C THR A 179 13.00 -1.03 3.75
N THR A 180 11.66 -1.03 3.80
CA THR A 180 10.82 -0.48 2.75
C THR A 180 10.33 0.91 3.13
N LYS A 181 10.62 1.91 2.29
CA LYS A 181 10.20 3.29 2.50
C LYS A 181 9.72 3.98 1.24
N GLY A 182 8.91 5.01 1.45
CA GLY A 182 8.46 5.94 0.42
C GLY A 182 8.61 7.38 0.90
N GLU A 183 9.12 8.23 0.04
CA GLU A 183 9.12 9.68 0.21
C GLU A 183 8.48 10.28 -1.02
N GLY A 184 7.79 11.40 -0.88
CA GLY A 184 7.53 12.16 -2.08
C GLY A 184 6.87 13.47 -1.88
N ASP A 185 6.53 14.00 -3.04
CA ASP A 185 6.31 15.39 -3.28
C ASP A 185 4.97 15.47 -4.00
N SER A 186 3.94 15.86 -3.24
CA SER A 186 2.59 15.99 -3.73
C SER A 186 2.48 17.04 -4.83
N ASP A 187 3.30 18.10 -4.76
CA ASP A 187 3.29 19.20 -5.73
C ASP A 187 3.94 18.75 -7.05
N ALA A 188 5.00 17.94 -6.96
CA ALA A 188 5.65 17.34 -8.12
C ALA A 188 4.92 16.07 -8.64
N MET A 189 3.92 15.57 -7.90
CA MET A 189 3.24 14.29 -8.15
C MET A 189 4.25 13.15 -8.33
N MET A 190 5.24 13.10 -7.44
CA MET A 190 6.38 12.21 -7.52
C MET A 190 6.56 11.45 -6.20
N TRP A 191 6.76 10.14 -6.30
CA TRP A 191 7.10 9.27 -5.17
C TRP A 191 8.41 8.54 -5.44
N ARG A 192 9.35 8.65 -4.51
CA ARG A 192 10.56 7.82 -4.46
C ARG A 192 10.30 6.66 -3.52
N TRP A 193 10.73 5.48 -3.93
CA TRP A 193 10.56 4.23 -3.23
C TRP A 193 11.92 3.58 -3.02
N TRP A 194 12.10 3.01 -1.85
CA TRP A 194 13.20 2.12 -1.50
C TRP A 194 12.58 0.82 -1.02
N ASP A 195 12.61 -0.21 -1.85
CA ASP A 195 11.97 -1.48 -1.58
C ASP A 195 12.98 -2.52 -1.15
N GLY A 196 12.83 -2.98 0.08
CA GLY A 196 13.70 -3.96 0.71
C GLY A 196 13.28 -5.39 0.42
N PHE A 197 14.26 -6.23 0.07
CA PHE A 197 14.09 -7.65 -0.18
C PHE A 197 15.17 -8.47 0.52
N THR A 198 14.92 -9.78 0.71
CA THR A 198 15.97 -10.70 1.13
C THR A 198 17.17 -10.62 0.18
N PRO A 199 18.42 -10.68 0.67
CA PRO A 199 19.61 -10.48 -0.15
C PRO A 199 19.66 -11.35 -1.42
N PHE A 200 19.98 -10.72 -2.55
CA PHE A 200 20.26 -11.38 -3.83
C PHE A 200 21.72 -11.81 -3.97
N ALA A 201 22.41 -12.09 -2.85
CA ALA A 201 23.86 -12.31 -2.81
C ALA A 201 24.34 -13.49 -3.68
N ASP A 202 23.49 -14.51 -3.86
CA ASP A 202 23.79 -15.69 -4.69
C ASP A 202 23.45 -15.49 -6.18
N GLN A 203 22.93 -14.32 -6.55
CA GLN A 203 22.48 -14.01 -7.90
C GLN A 203 23.54 -13.21 -8.66
N LYS A 204 23.90 -13.66 -9.87
CA LYS A 204 24.77 -12.90 -10.78
C LYS A 204 23.99 -11.89 -11.61
N LYS A 205 22.76 -12.25 -11.95
CA LYS A 205 21.85 -11.47 -12.76
C LYS A 205 20.43 -11.64 -12.23
N VAL A 206 19.69 -10.54 -12.23
CA VAL A 206 18.25 -10.54 -12.01
C VAL A 206 17.56 -9.73 -13.10
N THR A 207 16.25 -9.87 -13.22
CA THR A 207 15.43 -9.07 -14.13
C THR A 207 14.32 -8.39 -13.34
N PHE A 208 14.24 -7.07 -13.43
CA PHE A 208 13.05 -6.34 -13.01
C PHE A 208 11.99 -6.44 -14.12
N LYS A 209 10.75 -6.73 -13.74
CA LYS A 209 9.61 -6.75 -14.67
C LYS A 209 8.42 -6.03 -14.04
N LEU A 210 7.98 -4.94 -14.66
CA LEU A 210 6.75 -4.26 -14.26
C LEU A 210 5.57 -5.16 -14.64
N HIS A 211 4.75 -5.51 -13.67
CA HIS A 211 3.58 -6.36 -13.85
C HIS A 211 2.33 -5.52 -14.13
N SER A 212 2.07 -4.51 -13.31
CA SER A 212 0.93 -3.63 -13.50
C SER A 212 1.05 -2.30 -12.77
N ILE A 213 0.23 -1.35 -13.20
CA ILE A 213 -0.01 -0.08 -12.51
C ILE A 213 -1.46 -0.06 -12.03
N TYR A 214 -1.67 0.39 -10.80
CA TYR A 214 -2.99 0.58 -10.21
C TYR A 214 -3.31 2.07 -10.15
N MET A 215 -4.53 2.42 -10.57
CA MET A 215 -5.01 3.81 -10.53
C MET A 215 -6.46 3.84 -10.10
N ASN A 216 -6.80 4.84 -9.28
CA ASN A 216 -8.18 5.11 -8.92
C ASN A 216 -8.87 5.92 -10.01
N GLU A 217 -10.13 5.58 -10.26
CA GLU A 217 -11.03 6.23 -11.19
C GLU A 217 -12.37 6.50 -10.54
N LEU A 218 -13.04 7.55 -11.02
CA LEU A 218 -14.43 7.82 -10.64
C LEU A 218 -15.35 6.73 -11.17
N ALA A 219 -16.25 6.27 -10.32
CA ALA A 219 -17.30 5.33 -10.66
C ALA A 219 -18.67 5.99 -10.60
N THR A 220 -19.59 5.46 -11.42
CA THR A 220 -20.98 5.94 -11.50
C THR A 220 -21.98 4.86 -11.10
N PHE A 221 -21.54 3.86 -10.33
CA PHE A 221 -22.41 2.76 -9.93
C PHE A 221 -23.51 3.26 -8.98
N GLN A 222 -24.75 2.88 -9.28
CA GLN A 222 -25.90 3.07 -8.41
C GLN A 222 -26.83 1.86 -8.54
N GLY A 223 -27.26 1.31 -7.40
CA GLY A 223 -28.19 0.20 -7.32
C GLY A 223 -29.33 0.52 -6.38
N LYS A 224 -30.56 0.56 -6.91
CA LYS A 224 -31.76 0.78 -6.11
C LYS A 224 -32.31 -0.55 -5.58
N LEU A 225 -32.42 -0.66 -4.26
CA LEU A 225 -32.84 -1.86 -3.54
C LEU A 225 -34.16 -1.59 -2.81
N SER A 226 -35.17 -2.43 -3.06
CA SER A 226 -36.35 -2.51 -2.19
C SER A 226 -36.04 -3.49 -1.06
N LEU A 227 -36.09 -3.04 0.19
CA LEU A 227 -35.76 -3.90 1.33
C LEU A 227 -36.82 -5.01 1.56
N ASP A 228 -38.08 -4.73 1.21
CA ASP A 228 -39.14 -5.73 1.20
C ASP A 228 -38.90 -6.83 0.15
N ALA A 229 -38.37 -6.49 -1.03
CA ALA A 229 -38.02 -7.48 -2.05
C ALA A 229 -36.76 -8.26 -1.66
N LEU A 230 -35.74 -7.55 -1.14
CA LEU A 230 -34.45 -8.10 -0.74
C LEU A 230 -34.57 -9.12 0.40
N SER A 231 -35.54 -8.92 1.31
CA SER A 231 -35.85 -9.89 2.37
C SER A 231 -36.42 -11.23 1.86
N LYS A 232 -36.98 -11.25 0.63
CA LYS A 232 -37.59 -12.43 0.03
C LYS A 232 -36.63 -13.18 -0.89
N GLN A 233 -35.84 -12.44 -1.66
CA GLN A 233 -34.89 -13.01 -2.62
C GLN A 233 -33.74 -12.03 -2.91
N PRO A 234 -32.57 -12.54 -3.33
CA PRO A 234 -31.48 -11.68 -3.76
C PRO A 234 -31.87 -10.76 -4.92
N VAL A 235 -31.30 -9.56 -4.95
CA VAL A 235 -31.52 -8.56 -6.00
C VAL A 235 -30.22 -8.36 -6.77
N THR A 236 -30.28 -8.48 -8.09
CA THR A 236 -29.13 -8.29 -8.96
C THR A 236 -29.20 -6.94 -9.67
N VAL A 237 -28.09 -6.21 -9.66
CA VAL A 237 -27.90 -4.93 -10.35
C VAL A 237 -26.67 -5.05 -11.24
N GLU A 238 -26.81 -4.69 -12.51
CA GLU A 238 -25.71 -4.64 -13.47
C GLU A 238 -25.48 -3.19 -13.90
N SER A 239 -24.22 -2.75 -13.87
CA SER A 239 -23.83 -1.40 -14.30
C SER A 239 -22.35 -1.36 -14.65
N SER A 240 -22.00 -0.70 -15.75
CA SER A 240 -20.62 -0.52 -16.21
C SER A 240 -19.79 -1.82 -16.30
N GLY A 241 -20.45 -2.94 -16.65
CA GLY A 241 -19.82 -4.26 -16.75
C GLY A 241 -19.64 -4.99 -15.42
N SER A 242 -19.93 -4.35 -14.29
CA SER A 242 -20.01 -4.98 -12.98
C SER A 242 -21.39 -5.60 -12.74
N ARG A 243 -21.43 -6.75 -12.07
CA ARG A 243 -22.67 -7.39 -11.61
C ARG A 243 -22.64 -7.55 -10.10
N PHE A 244 -23.60 -6.94 -9.42
CA PHE A 244 -23.78 -7.04 -7.97
C PHE A 244 -25.04 -7.85 -7.67
N THR A 245 -24.92 -8.81 -6.76
CA THR A 245 -26.05 -9.56 -6.20
C THR A 245 -26.10 -9.25 -4.71
N PHE A 246 -27.08 -8.43 -4.32
CA PHE A 246 -27.34 -8.10 -2.94
C PHE A 246 -28.23 -9.17 -2.32
N HIS A 247 -27.87 -9.59 -1.12
CA HIS A 247 -28.58 -10.58 -0.33
C HIS A 247 -29.26 -9.90 0.86
N LYS A 248 -29.51 -10.64 1.93
CA LYS A 248 -30.36 -10.23 3.05
C LYS A 248 -29.93 -8.88 3.64
N PHE A 249 -30.93 -8.08 3.98
CA PHE A 249 -30.77 -6.90 4.83
C PHE A 249 -31.02 -7.26 6.29
N HIS A 250 -30.18 -6.74 7.18
CA HIS A 250 -30.36 -6.85 8.62
C HIS A 250 -30.21 -5.47 9.28
N LEU A 251 -31.18 -5.11 10.13
CA LEU A 251 -31.12 -3.89 10.92
C LEU A 251 -30.56 -4.20 12.30
N LYS A 252 -29.38 -3.66 12.58
CA LYS A 252 -28.74 -3.72 13.88
C LYS A 252 -29.22 -2.58 14.77
N THR A 253 -29.94 -2.93 15.84
CA THR A 253 -30.64 -1.97 16.72
C THR A 253 -29.96 -1.71 18.06
N ASN A 254 -28.85 -2.39 18.36
CA ASN A 254 -28.10 -2.26 19.61
C ASN A 254 -26.60 -2.07 19.35
N ASP A 255 -25.87 -1.65 20.39
CA ASP A 255 -24.42 -1.39 20.31
C ASP A 255 -23.55 -2.59 20.69
N GLN A 256 -24.13 -3.80 20.75
CA GLN A 256 -23.36 -5.02 21.03
C GLN A 256 -22.53 -5.42 19.81
N GLN A 257 -21.40 -6.08 20.03
CA GLN A 257 -20.61 -6.61 18.92
C GLN A 257 -21.38 -7.70 18.17
N GLU A 258 -21.47 -7.59 16.85
CA GLU A 258 -22.12 -8.55 15.97
C GLU A 258 -21.19 -8.93 14.83
N LYS A 259 -21.08 -10.23 14.55
CA LYS A 259 -20.34 -10.76 13.40
C LYS A 259 -21.24 -10.89 12.19
N ILE A 260 -20.85 -10.27 11.09
CA ILE A 260 -21.54 -10.28 9.81
C ILE A 260 -20.75 -11.15 8.83
N ALA A 261 -21.45 -11.95 8.01
CA ALA A 261 -20.83 -12.91 7.10
C ALA A 261 -19.81 -13.84 7.79
N GLY A 262 -19.98 -14.06 9.11
CA GLY A 262 -19.12 -14.89 9.94
C GLY A 262 -17.75 -14.30 10.31
N ARG A 263 -17.40 -13.08 9.85
CA ARG A 263 -16.03 -12.53 9.96
C ARG A 263 -15.98 -11.08 10.43
N TYR A 264 -16.79 -10.19 9.84
CA TYR A 264 -16.73 -8.76 10.09
C TYR A 264 -17.43 -8.35 11.38
N GLU A 265 -16.72 -7.67 12.30
CA GLU A 265 -17.26 -7.24 13.59
C GLU A 265 -17.73 -5.79 13.57
N VAL A 266 -19.03 -5.57 13.81
CA VAL A 266 -19.61 -4.23 13.97
C VAL A 266 -20.13 -4.04 15.38
N ARG A 267 -19.93 -2.84 15.93
CA ARG A 267 -20.40 -2.51 17.29
C ARG A 267 -21.63 -1.61 17.30
N ASN A 268 -21.64 -0.55 16.49
CA ASN A 268 -22.70 0.46 16.54
C ASN A 268 -24.00 0.00 15.85
N LYS A 269 -25.08 0.78 16.03
CA LYS A 269 -26.34 0.62 15.27
C LYS A 269 -26.14 0.95 13.78
N GLY A 270 -26.82 0.19 12.93
CA GLY A 270 -26.73 0.37 11.49
C GLY A 270 -27.50 -0.67 10.68
N GLY A 271 -27.39 -0.56 9.36
CA GLY A 271 -27.91 -1.52 8.39
C GLY A 271 -26.80 -2.40 7.85
N ILE A 272 -27.12 -3.64 7.53
CA ILE A 272 -26.15 -4.63 7.03
C ILE A 272 -26.71 -5.25 5.76
N ILE A 273 -25.92 -5.27 4.69
CA ILE A 273 -26.27 -5.90 3.42
C ILE A 273 -25.11 -6.78 2.96
N GLU A 274 -25.33 -8.08 2.91
CA GLU A 274 -24.38 -9.02 2.29
C GLU A 274 -24.48 -8.91 0.76
N PHE A 275 -23.36 -9.04 0.05
CA PHE A 275 -23.36 -9.02 -1.40
C PHE A 275 -22.26 -9.90 -2.01
N GLU A 276 -22.53 -10.33 -3.25
CA GLU A 276 -21.55 -10.87 -4.16
C GLU A 276 -21.39 -9.91 -5.35
N ALA A 277 -20.16 -9.64 -5.77
CA ALA A 277 -19.89 -8.85 -6.97
C ALA A 277 -19.00 -9.61 -7.94
N LEU A 278 -19.19 -9.34 -9.22
CA LEU A 278 -18.31 -9.75 -10.30
C LEU A 278 -17.91 -8.50 -11.08
N LEU A 279 -16.64 -8.13 -10.97
CA LEU A 279 -16.09 -6.92 -11.56
C LEU A 279 -15.55 -7.16 -12.97
N PRO A 280 -15.44 -6.11 -13.80
CA PRO A 280 -14.66 -6.15 -15.04
C PRO A 280 -13.23 -6.65 -14.80
N LYS A 281 -12.60 -7.20 -15.85
CA LYS A 281 -11.28 -7.88 -15.74
C LYS A 281 -10.16 -7.02 -15.17
N ASP A 282 -10.27 -5.72 -15.40
CA ASP A 282 -9.30 -4.71 -15.04
C ASP A 282 -9.69 -3.93 -13.78
N ILE A 283 -10.90 -4.09 -13.23
CA ILE A 283 -11.26 -3.50 -11.93
C ILE A 283 -11.01 -4.52 -10.83
N ILE A 284 -10.21 -4.14 -9.84
CA ILE A 284 -9.77 -5.05 -8.78
C ILE A 284 -10.31 -4.69 -7.40
N TYR A 285 -10.73 -3.44 -7.20
CA TYR A 285 -11.20 -2.95 -5.92
C TYR A 285 -12.17 -1.78 -6.11
N ILE A 286 -13.08 -1.59 -5.15
CA ILE A 286 -14.12 -0.55 -5.17
C ILE A 286 -14.31 0.00 -3.75
N THR A 287 -14.46 1.31 -3.62
CA THR A 287 -14.52 1.99 -2.32
C THR A 287 -15.34 3.27 -2.39
N GLU A 288 -15.42 3.99 -1.27
CA GLU A 288 -16.26 5.18 -1.10
C GLU A 288 -17.74 4.85 -1.31
N TRP A 289 -18.20 3.86 -0.54
CA TRP A 289 -19.59 3.43 -0.54
C TRP A 289 -20.50 4.41 0.20
N SER A 290 -21.69 4.61 -0.35
CA SER A 290 -22.76 5.36 0.31
C SER A 290 -24.12 4.70 0.09
N ALA A 291 -25.08 5.03 0.97
CA ALA A 291 -26.45 4.61 0.85
C ALA A 291 -27.39 5.80 1.04
N THR A 292 -28.39 5.96 0.17
CA THR A 292 -29.40 7.02 0.27
C THR A 292 -30.79 6.40 0.41
N ASP A 293 -31.54 6.80 1.43
CA ASP A 293 -32.91 6.32 1.67
C ASP A 293 -33.97 7.05 0.83
N GLU A 294 -35.25 6.63 0.92
CA GLU A 294 -36.34 7.27 0.19
C GLU A 294 -36.61 8.73 0.58
N THR A 295 -36.07 9.21 1.71
CA THR A 295 -36.20 10.60 2.16
C THR A 295 -35.09 11.50 1.62
N GLY A 296 -34.09 10.91 0.95
CA GLY A 296 -32.90 11.60 0.46
C GLY A 296 -31.79 11.72 1.50
N LYS A 297 -31.90 11.05 2.65
CA LYS A 297 -30.84 11.03 3.66
C LYS A 297 -29.75 10.06 3.23
N THR A 298 -28.52 10.56 3.16
CA THR A 298 -27.33 9.78 2.80
C THR A 298 -26.56 9.33 4.04
N TYR A 299 -26.07 8.10 3.99
CA TYR A 299 -25.34 7.41 5.05
C TYR A 299 -23.96 6.99 4.54
N ARG A 300 -22.95 7.11 5.41
CA ARG A 300 -21.62 6.54 5.16
C ARG A 300 -21.71 5.02 5.24
N VAL A 301 -21.17 4.33 4.24
CA VAL A 301 -21.13 2.87 4.20
C VAL A 301 -19.69 2.40 4.30
N SER A 302 -19.44 1.48 5.22
CA SER A 302 -18.17 0.77 5.32
C SER A 302 -18.31 -0.59 4.64
N MET A 303 -17.29 -1.01 3.90
CA MET A 303 -17.19 -2.36 3.37
C MET A 303 -16.15 -3.13 4.19
N ASP A 304 -16.38 -4.43 4.39
CA ASP A 304 -15.33 -5.30 4.92
C ASP A 304 -14.24 -5.49 3.84
N ASN A 305 -13.15 -4.74 4.02
CA ASN A 305 -11.98 -4.74 3.14
C ASN A 305 -10.85 -5.67 3.63
N GLY A 306 -10.96 -6.19 4.85
CA GLY A 306 -9.91 -7.00 5.46
C GLY A 306 -10.08 -8.51 5.23
N ASP A 307 -11.31 -9.01 5.30
CA ASP A 307 -11.61 -10.45 5.32
C ASP A 307 -12.60 -10.92 4.24
N GLY A 308 -12.98 -10.03 3.31
CA GLY A 308 -13.80 -10.36 2.14
C GLY A 308 -13.11 -11.39 1.23
N GLU A 309 -13.88 -12.28 0.61
CA GLU A 309 -13.32 -13.23 -0.36
C GLU A 309 -13.17 -12.53 -1.71
N TYR A 310 -11.95 -12.09 -2.00
CA TYR A 310 -11.55 -11.59 -3.31
C TYR A 310 -10.84 -12.69 -4.08
N VAL A 311 -11.47 -13.15 -5.15
CA VAL A 311 -10.93 -14.24 -5.98
C VAL A 311 -10.87 -13.78 -7.42
N ARG A 312 -9.70 -13.89 -8.05
CA ARG A 312 -9.59 -13.73 -9.50
C ARG A 312 -9.98 -15.03 -10.17
N ASP A 313 -11.06 -14.99 -10.93
CA ASP A 313 -11.54 -16.12 -11.73
C ASP A 313 -10.59 -16.41 -12.91
N GLN A 314 -10.70 -17.60 -13.49
CA GLN A 314 -9.87 -18.03 -14.63
C GLN A 314 -9.98 -17.10 -15.85
N ASP A 315 -11.10 -16.41 -16.00
CA ASP A 315 -11.32 -15.44 -17.08
C ASP A 315 -10.68 -14.07 -16.81
N GLY A 316 -10.08 -13.88 -15.64
CA GLY A 316 -9.39 -12.69 -15.18
C GLY A 316 -10.24 -11.71 -14.38
N ARG A 317 -11.57 -11.93 -14.26
CA ARG A 317 -12.46 -11.06 -13.47
C ARG A 317 -12.29 -11.28 -11.98
N VAL A 318 -12.54 -10.24 -11.20
CA VAL A 318 -12.51 -10.32 -9.73
C VAL A 318 -13.90 -10.55 -9.19
N ARG A 319 -14.06 -11.63 -8.43
CA ARG A 319 -15.24 -11.92 -7.65
C ARG A 319 -15.03 -11.46 -6.22
N ILE A 320 -16.02 -10.78 -5.68
CA ILE A 320 -16.05 -10.28 -4.30
C ILE A 320 -17.21 -10.96 -3.59
N LYS A 321 -16.96 -11.43 -2.37
CA LYS A 321 -18.02 -11.75 -1.41
C LYS A 321 -17.73 -11.01 -0.11
N SER A 322 -18.61 -10.08 0.24
CA SER A 322 -18.41 -9.18 1.38
C SER A 322 -19.76 -8.69 1.93
N ALA A 323 -19.72 -7.77 2.89
CA ALA A 323 -20.87 -7.09 3.45
C ALA A 323 -20.65 -5.59 3.53
N LEU A 324 -21.74 -4.84 3.33
CA LEU A 324 -21.83 -3.41 3.54
C LEU A 324 -22.44 -3.13 4.90
N TYR A 325 -21.83 -2.22 5.65
CA TYR A 325 -22.33 -1.70 6.91
C TYR A 325 -22.70 -0.22 6.78
N ILE A 326 -23.99 0.07 6.90
CA ILE A 326 -24.60 1.39 6.78
C ILE A 326 -24.64 2.04 8.17
N ASN A 327 -23.73 2.98 8.39
CA ASN A 327 -23.53 3.61 9.70
C ASN A 327 -24.72 4.49 10.09
N GLY A 328 -25.25 4.33 11.32
CA GLY A 328 -26.25 5.25 11.88
C GLY A 328 -27.67 5.08 11.32
N LEU A 329 -27.96 3.94 10.69
CA LEU A 329 -29.31 3.58 10.28
C LEU A 329 -30.12 3.08 11.49
N GLU A 330 -31.08 3.88 11.95
CA GLU A 330 -31.87 3.57 13.16
C GLU A 330 -33.18 2.81 12.89
N LYS A 331 -33.71 2.94 11.67
CA LYS A 331 -34.97 2.31 11.24
C LYS A 331 -34.78 1.74 9.85
N GLN A 332 -35.49 0.66 9.55
CA GLN A 332 -35.48 0.06 8.23
C GLN A 332 -36.23 0.97 7.23
N PRO A 333 -35.55 1.50 6.19
CA PRO A 333 -36.18 2.27 5.13
C PRO A 333 -36.96 1.35 4.18
N LYS A 334 -37.80 1.92 3.32
CA LYS A 334 -38.46 1.12 2.27
C LYS A 334 -37.49 0.79 1.15
N GLU A 335 -36.65 1.77 0.79
CA GLU A 335 -35.72 1.68 -0.31
C GLU A 335 -34.35 2.22 0.09
N LEU A 336 -33.29 1.63 -0.48
CA LEU A 336 -31.94 2.15 -0.41
C LEU A 336 -31.35 2.24 -1.80
N THR A 337 -30.76 3.37 -2.13
CA THR A 337 -29.88 3.51 -3.30
C THR A 337 -28.46 3.37 -2.83
N ILE A 338 -27.80 2.27 -3.20
CA ILE A 338 -26.40 1.99 -2.86
C ILE A 338 -25.52 2.48 -4.01
N SER A 339 -24.42 3.16 -3.69
CA SER A 339 -23.43 3.63 -4.67
C SER A 339 -22.01 3.46 -4.15
N TYR A 340 -21.03 3.42 -5.07
CA TYR A 340 -19.62 3.61 -4.77
C TYR A 340 -19.03 4.64 -5.74
N ALA A 341 -18.13 5.49 -5.24
CA ALA A 341 -17.59 6.60 -6.03
C ALA A 341 -16.21 6.33 -6.64
N ILE A 342 -15.47 5.35 -6.11
CA ILE A 342 -14.10 5.04 -6.56
C ILE A 342 -13.98 3.58 -6.94
N GLN A 343 -13.31 3.32 -8.06
CA GLN A 343 -12.86 2.00 -8.49
C GLN A 343 -11.36 2.04 -8.76
N GLU A 344 -10.64 0.99 -8.37
CA GLU A 344 -9.24 0.82 -8.68
C GLU A 344 -9.10 -0.07 -9.92
N ARG A 345 -8.48 0.49 -10.97
CA ARG A 345 -8.16 -0.24 -12.20
C ARG A 345 -6.72 -0.73 -12.17
N GLN A 346 -6.51 -1.99 -12.53
CA GLN A 346 -5.23 -2.60 -12.80
C GLN A 346 -4.92 -2.56 -14.30
N TYR A 347 -3.98 -1.71 -14.67
CA TYR A 347 -3.43 -1.61 -16.02
C TYR A 347 -2.28 -2.61 -16.20
N ARG A 348 -2.44 -3.54 -17.13
CA ARG A 348 -1.47 -4.62 -17.45
C ARG A 348 -0.81 -4.46 -18.81
N ASP A 349 -1.15 -3.40 -19.54
CA ASP A 349 -0.57 -2.98 -20.82
C ASP A 349 0.77 -2.26 -20.60
N VAL A 350 1.64 -2.90 -19.81
CA VAL A 350 2.99 -2.43 -19.48
C VAL A 350 4.03 -3.39 -20.05
N ASP A 351 5.18 -2.86 -20.47
CA ASP A 351 6.23 -3.61 -21.17
C ASP A 351 7.64 -3.33 -20.64
N MET A 352 7.75 -2.79 -19.42
CA MET A 352 9.04 -2.54 -18.79
C MET A 352 9.67 -3.83 -18.24
N GLU A 353 10.71 -4.30 -18.91
CA GLU A 353 11.58 -5.38 -18.45
C GLU A 353 13.04 -4.94 -18.52
N VAL A 354 13.76 -5.03 -17.40
CA VAL A 354 15.12 -4.52 -17.26
C VAL A 354 16.03 -5.59 -16.65
N PRO A 355 16.98 -6.16 -17.43
CA PRO A 355 18.00 -7.03 -16.88
C PRO A 355 19.04 -6.21 -16.09
N ILE A 356 19.39 -6.70 -14.90
CA ILE A 356 20.32 -6.05 -13.96
C ILE A 356 21.45 -7.02 -13.66
N GLN A 357 22.68 -6.60 -13.95
CA GLN A 357 23.89 -7.39 -13.67
C GLN A 357 24.42 -7.04 -12.29
N LEU A 358 24.47 -8.01 -11.37
CA LEU A 358 24.89 -7.82 -9.97
C LEU A 358 26.40 -8.02 -9.76
N GLY A 359 27.09 -8.48 -10.81
CA GLY A 359 28.53 -8.75 -10.83
C GLY A 359 28.83 -10.24 -10.99
N ASN A 360 30.11 -10.54 -11.24
CA ASN A 360 30.62 -11.91 -11.37
C ASN A 360 30.77 -12.62 -10.03
#